data_AF-A0A523YW68-F1
#
_entry.id   AF-A0A523YW68-F1
#
_cell.length_a   1.000
_cell.length_b   1.000
_cell.length_c   1.000
_cell.angle_alpha   90.00
_cell.angle_beta   90.00
_cell.angle_gamma   90.00
#
_symmetry.space_group_name_H-M   'P 1'
#
loop_
_entity.id
_entity.type
_entity.pdbx_description
1 polymer ?
#
loop_
_entity_poly.entity_id
_entity_poly.type
_entity_poly.pdbx_seq_one_letter_code
_entity_poly.pdbx_strand_id
1 'polypeptide(L)' 'ISYHSLEDRLVKRFFQQEAKGCVCPPRLPQCVCGATPRVRILTRRVITPQPQEKDQNPRARSAKLRVAEKTAA' A
#
# COMPACT_ATOMS: atom_id res chain seq x y z
N ILE A 1 -9.63 -4.26 0.59
CA ILE A 1 -10.31 -2.97 0.34
C ILE A 1 -10.60 -2.35 1.69
N SER A 2 -10.42 -1.04 1.84
CA SER A 2 -10.75 -0.31 3.08
C SER A 2 -11.89 0.67 2.82
N TYR A 3 -12.69 0.96 3.85
CA TYR A 3 -13.80 1.90 3.75
C TYR A 3 -13.58 3.14 4.62
N HIS A 4 -12.78 2.99 5.67
CA HIS A 4 -12.45 4.09 6.59
C HIS A 4 -11.02 4.61 6.39
N SER A 5 -10.81 5.87 6.76
CA SER A 5 -9.51 6.53 6.64
C SER A 5 -8.42 5.91 7.51
N LEU A 6 -8.79 5.38 8.69
CA LEU A 6 -7.86 4.69 9.60
C LEU A 6 -7.36 3.37 9.00
N GLU A 7 -8.28 2.56 8.47
CA GLU A 7 -7.96 1.31 7.77
C GLU A 7 -7.03 1.56 6.58
N ASP A 8 -7.38 2.52 5.71
CA ASP A 8 -6.55 2.86 4.54
C ASP A 8 -5.14 3.31 4.95
N ARG A 9 -5.03 4.06 6.05
CA ARG A 9 -3.75 4.51 6.59
C ARG A 9 -2.90 3.33 7.09
N LEU A 10 -3.51 2.35 7.77
CA LEU A 10 -2.81 1.14 8.22
C LEU A 10 -2.30 0.32 7.04
N VAL A 11 -3.17 0.06 6.05
CA VAL A 11 -2.79 -0.69 4.84
C VAL A 11 -1.69 0.03 4.06
N LYS A 12 -1.81 1.36 3.90
CA LYS A 12 -0.77 2.18 3.24
C LYS A 12 0.58 2.05 3.94
N ARG A 13 0.61 2.20 5.27
CA ARG A 13 1.86 2.11 6.05
C ARG A 13 2.46 0.72 5.97
N PHE A 14 1.65 -0.32 6.10
CA PHE A 14 2.09 -1.70 5.98
C PHE A 14 2.70 -1.99 4.61
N PHE A 15 2.03 -1.62 3.52
CA PHE A 15 2.58 -1.80 2.17
C PHE A 15 3.87 -1.02 1.95
N GLN A 16 3.96 0.21 2.48
CA GLN A 16 5.19 1.00 2.40
C GLN A 16 6.34 0.38 3.17
N GLN A 17 6.08 -0.21 4.34
CA GLN A 17 7.09 -0.90 5.16
C GLN A 17 7.57 -2.18 4.47
N GLU A 18 6.66 -3.02 3.99
CA GLU A 18 7.02 -4.29 3.34
C GLU A 18 7.67 -4.08 1.95
N ALA A 19 7.35 -2.97 1.28
CA ALA A 19 8.02 -2.57 0.04
C ALA A 19 9.35 -1.85 0.27
N LYS A 20 9.62 -1.40 1.50
CA LYS A 20 10.89 -0.77 1.85
C LYS A 20 11.90 -1.88 2.10
N GLY A 21 12.84 -2.05 1.17
CA GLY A 21 13.93 -3.02 1.33
C GLY A 21 14.83 -2.65 2.52
N CYS A 22 15.51 -1.50 2.45
CA CYS A 22 16.44 -1.09 3.49
C CYS A 22 15.77 -0.31 4.63
N VAL A 23 16.01 -0.73 5.88
CA VAL A 23 15.56 -0.04 7.10
C VAL A 23 16.67 0.72 7.83
N CYS A 24 17.91 0.70 7.31
CA CYS A 24 19.04 1.39 7.92
C CYS A 24 18.84 2.92 7.98
N PRO A 25 19.46 3.60 8.96
CA PRO A 25 19.55 5.05 8.98
C PRO A 25 20.12 5.61 7.67
N PRO A 26 19.58 6.71 7.13
CA PRO A 26 20.02 7.27 5.84
C PRO A 26 21.44 7.81 5.84
N ARG A 27 22.07 7.98 7.02
CA ARG A 27 23.46 8.42 7.16
C ARG A 27 24.48 7.28 7.07
N LEU A 28 24.02 6.02 7.04
CA LEU A 28 24.96 4.91 6.82
C LEU A 28 25.37 4.86 5.35
N PRO A 29 26.68 4.78 5.05
CA PRO A 29 27.17 4.74 3.67
C PRO A 29 26.82 3.45 2.93
N GLN A 30 26.56 2.35 3.66
CA GLN A 30 26.17 1.07 3.09
C GLN A 30 25.06 0.41 3.90
N CYS A 31 24.17 -0.30 3.21
CA CYS A 31 23.13 -1.11 3.85
C CYS A 31 23.77 -2.29 4.59
N VAL A 32 23.45 -2.45 5.88
CA VAL A 32 23.89 -3.57 6.72
C VAL A 32 22.73 -4.43 7.23
N CYS A 33 21.47 -4.03 6.97
CA CYS A 33 20.31 -4.74 7.50
C CYS A 33 19.92 -6.00 6.72
N GLY A 34 20.46 -6.20 5.51
CA GLY A 34 20.15 -7.36 4.67
C GLY A 34 18.69 -7.48 4.24
N ALA A 35 17.86 -6.49 4.56
CA ALA A 35 16.43 -6.55 4.33
C ALA A 35 16.12 -6.35 2.84
N THR A 36 15.33 -7.27 2.30
CA THR A 36 14.83 -7.27 0.93
C THR A 36 13.35 -6.90 0.92
N PRO A 37 12.88 -6.16 -0.10
CA PRO A 37 11.47 -5.85 -0.22
C PRO A 37 10.67 -7.14 -0.44
N ARG A 38 9.63 -7.34 0.38
CA ARG A 38 8.75 -8.51 0.36
C ARG A 38 7.53 -8.33 -0.55
N VAL A 39 7.19 -7.08 -0.84
CA VAL A 39 6.11 -6.74 -1.75
C VAL A 39 6.50 -5.63 -2.72
N ARG A 40 5.92 -5.67 -3.92
CA ARG A 40 5.95 -4.60 -4.91
C ARG A 40 4.58 -3.94 -4.95
N ILE A 41 4.52 -2.63 -4.68
CA ILE A 41 3.27 -1.87 -4.77
C ILE A 41 2.92 -1.66 -6.24
N LEU A 42 1.78 -2.22 -6.68
CA LEU A 42 1.29 -2.05 -8.06
C LEU A 42 0.55 -0.72 -8.22
N THR A 43 -0.20 -0.30 -7.19
CA THR A 43 -1.01 0.93 -7.24
C THR A 43 -0.41 2.02 -6.35
N ARG A 44 0.32 2.95 -6.98
CA ARG A 44 0.90 4.11 -6.27
C ARG A 44 -0.16 5.03 -5.67
N ARG A 45 -1.25 5.27 -6.41
CA ARG A 45 -2.44 5.99 -5.94
C ARG A 45 -3.52 4.98 -5.57
N VAL A 46 -4.31 5.32 -4.57
CA VAL A 46 -5.48 4.50 -4.18
C VAL A 46 -6.47 4.48 -5.34
N ILE A 47 -7.01 3.31 -5.66
CA ILE A 47 -8.09 3.18 -6.64
C ILE A 47 -9.40 3.40 -5.90
N THR A 48 -10.24 4.27 -6.46
CA THR A 48 -11.57 4.59 -5.93
C THR A 48 -12.65 4.18 -6.94
N PRO A 49 -13.87 3.85 -6.47
CA PRO A 49 -14.99 3.53 -7.35
C PRO A 49 -15.29 4.62 -8.37
N GLN A 50 -15.74 4.19 -9.54
CA GLN A 50 -16.24 5.06 -10.59
C GLN A 50 -17.57 5.72 -10.18
N PRO A 51 -17.96 6.88 -10.75
CA PRO A 51 -19.23 7.53 -10.44
C PRO A 51 -20.44 6.59 -10.57
N GLN A 52 -20.53 5.87 -11.69
CA GLN A 52 -21.62 4.91 -11.95
C GLN A 52 -21.72 3.81 -10.86
N GLU A 53 -20.59 3.35 -10.35
CA GLU A 53 -20.55 2.34 -9.28
C GLU A 53 -21.03 2.92 -7.94
N LYS A 54 -20.76 4.21 -7.67
CA LYS A 54 -21.25 4.89 -6.46
C LYS A 54 -22.76 5.07 -6.48
N ASP A 55 -23.33 5.30 -7.67
CA ASP A 55 -24.77 5.47 -7.85
C ASP A 55 -25.51 4.13 -7.73
N GLN A 56 -24.97 3.07 -8.32
CA GLN A 56 -25.54 1.71 -8.22
C GLN A 56 -25.31 1.06 -6.85
N ASN A 57 -24.20 1.37 -6.19
CA ASN A 57 -23.84 0.84 -4.89
C ASN A 57 -23.34 1.97 -3.96
N PRO A 58 -24.26 2.64 -3.22
CA PRO A 58 -23.90 3.69 -2.29
C PRO A 58 -22.90 3.27 -1.21
N ARG A 59 -22.86 1.98 -0.84
CA ARG A 59 -21.87 1.45 0.13
C ARG A 59 -20.45 1.46 -0.42
N ALA A 60 -20.28 1.40 -1.74
CA ALA A 60 -18.97 1.47 -2.38
C ALA A 60 -18.37 2.87 -2.33
N ARG A 61 -19.14 3.94 -2.05
CA ARG A 61 -18.69 5.35 -2.12
C ARG A 61 -17.35 5.64 -1.46
N SER A 62 -17.09 5.01 -0.31
CA SER A 62 -15.88 5.21 0.49
C SER A 62 -14.81 4.13 0.29
N ALA A 63 -15.04 3.17 -0.61
CA ALA A 63 -14.12 2.07 -0.87
C ALA A 63 -12.79 2.59 -1.45
N LYS A 64 -11.71 2.03 -0.91
CA LYS A 64 -10.33 2.34 -1.25
C LYS A 64 -9.59 1.04 -1.50
N LEU A 65 -9.16 0.84 -2.74
CA LEU A 65 -8.41 -0.33 -3.17
C LEU A 65 -6.91 0.01 -3.28
N ARG A 66 -6.09 -0.81 -2.62
CA ARG A 66 -4.63 -0.83 -2.72
C ARG A 66 -4.21 -2.24 -3.10
N VAL A 67 -3.22 -2.36 -3.97
CA VAL A 67 -2.74 -3.63 -4.50
C VAL A 67 -1.22 -3.68 -4.38
N ALA A 68 -0.74 -4.79 -3.84
CA ALA A 68 0.67 -5.13 -3.79
C ALA A 68 0.84 -6.59 -4.21
N GLU A 69 1.93 -6.87 -4.90
CA GLU A 69 2.33 -8.20 -5.33
C GLU A 69 3.45 -8.70 -4.41
N LYS A 70 3.41 -9.97 -4.00
CA LYS A 70 4.50 -10.58 -3.23
C LYS A 70 5.70 -10.80 -4.16
N THR A 71 6.86 -10.25 -3.80
CA THR A 71 8.11 -10.54 -4.52
C THR A 71 8.63 -11.90 -4.09
N ALA A 72 9.14 -12.68 -5.04
CA ALA A 72 9.71 -14.02 -4.80
C ALA A 72 11.10 -13.99 -4.13
N ALA A 73 11.39 -12.93 -3.38
CA ALA A 73 12.66 -12.75 -2.66
C ALA A 73 12.80 -13.79 -1.53
#